data_AF-A0A6I7W6P3-F1
#
_entry.id   AF-A0A6I7W6P3-F1
#
_cell.length_a   1.000
_cell.length_b   1.000
_cell.length_c   1.000
_cell.angle_alpha   90.00
_cell.angle_beta   90.00
_cell.angle_gamma   90.00
#
_symmetry.space_group_name_H-M   'P 1'
#
loop_
_entity.id
_entity.type
_entity.pdbx_description
1 polymer ?
#
loop_
_entity_poly.entity_id
_entity_poly.type
_entity_poly.pdbx_seq_one_letter_code
_entity_poly.pdbx_strand_id
1 'polypeptide(L)'
;MPLPEYEKVFKPGIVKSHGDYAFTKLKPACALKLITGAVEYSKGLGINSHKDYHSLKAIFGTKKLGICWSRYRYGKDKMPYYVKGPNESTADANNIVKTLEKSCGAGNFHFRLS
;
A
#
# COMPACT_ATOMS: atom_id res chain seq x y z
N MET A 1 4.15 18.74 -6.14
CA MET A 1 2.93 19.30 -5.53
C MET A 1 3.34 20.34 -4.52
N PRO A 2 2.98 21.62 -4.69
CA PRO A 2 3.19 22.66 -3.70
C PRO A 2 2.45 22.34 -2.39
N LEU A 3 3.06 22.64 -1.23
CA LEU A 3 2.43 22.44 0.08
C LEU A 3 1.01 23.05 0.19
N PRO A 4 0.73 24.26 -0.36
CA PRO A 4 -0.61 24.83 -0.34
C PRO A 4 -1.66 23.98 -1.07
N GLU A 5 -1.30 23.31 -2.15
CA GLU A 5 -2.19 22.42 -2.91
C GLU A 5 -2.47 21.12 -2.13
N TYR A 6 -1.43 20.55 -1.49
CA TYR A 6 -1.59 19.39 -0.61
C TYR A 6 -2.57 19.69 0.53
N GLU A 7 -2.40 20.81 1.23
CA GLU A 7 -3.23 21.13 2.39
C GLU A 7 -4.66 21.53 2.04
N LYS A 8 -4.87 22.25 0.93
CA LYS A 8 -6.19 22.80 0.58
C LYS A 8 -7.04 21.86 -0.28
N VAL A 9 -6.42 20.97 -1.07
CA VAL A 9 -7.13 20.14 -2.05
C VAL A 9 -7.02 18.66 -1.68
N PHE A 10 -5.80 18.15 -1.53
CA PHE A 10 -5.60 16.71 -1.35
C PHE A 10 -5.94 16.23 0.06
N LYS A 11 -5.48 16.92 1.11
CA LYS A 11 -5.72 16.50 2.49
C LYS A 11 -7.22 16.44 2.82
N PRO A 12 -8.07 17.43 2.48
CA PRO A 12 -9.51 17.33 2.68
C PRO A 12 -10.15 16.18 1.89
N GLY A 13 -9.72 15.96 0.64
CA GLY A 13 -10.19 14.84 -0.18
C GLY A 13 -9.85 13.47 0.42
N ILE A 14 -8.62 13.32 0.93
CA ILE A 14 -8.15 12.11 1.63
C ILE A 14 -8.92 11.89 2.94
N VAL A 15 -9.15 12.94 3.72
CA VAL A 15 -9.94 12.85 4.96
C VAL A 15 -11.37 12.42 4.66
N LYS A 16 -11.99 12.98 3.61
CA LYS A 16 -13.36 12.63 3.20
C LYS A 16 -13.47 11.18 2.72
N SER A 17 -12.48 10.68 1.97
CA SER A 17 -12.50 9.30 1.43
C SER A 17 -12.09 8.22 2.42
N HIS A 18 -11.41 8.60 3.51
CA HIS A 18 -10.93 7.70 4.55
C HIS A 18 -12.01 7.29 5.58
N GLY A 19 -13.22 7.86 5.51
CA GLY A 19 -14.30 7.57 6.47
C GLY A 19 -13.90 7.95 7.91
N ASP A 20 -14.32 7.14 8.89
CA ASP A 20 -14.10 7.39 10.34
C ASP A 20 -12.75 6.89 10.87
N TYR A 21 -11.89 6.34 10.00
CA TYR A 21 -10.58 5.88 10.45
C TYR A 21 -9.75 7.10 10.93
N ALA A 22 -8.98 6.94 12.00
CA ALA A 22 -8.14 8.01 12.52
C ALA A 22 -6.75 8.03 11.84
N PHE A 23 -6.30 9.20 11.39
CA PHE A 23 -4.91 9.35 10.94
C PHE A 23 -3.95 9.28 12.12
N THR A 24 -2.90 8.49 11.99
CA THR A 24 -1.84 8.37 12.99
C THR A 24 -0.55 8.98 12.45
N LYS A 25 0.12 9.80 13.27
CA LYS A 25 1.46 10.32 12.94
C LYS A 25 2.48 9.18 12.96
N LEU A 26 3.30 9.11 11.92
CA LEU A 26 4.34 8.10 11.79
C LEU A 26 5.71 8.76 11.60
N LYS A 27 6.74 8.27 12.28
CA LYS A 27 8.12 8.71 12.03
C LYS A 27 8.52 8.30 10.60
N PRO A 28 9.29 9.12 9.85
CA PRO A 28 9.70 8.79 8.48
C PRO A 28 10.38 7.42 8.35
N ALA A 29 11.24 7.05 9.30
CA ALA A 29 11.87 5.73 9.35
C ALA A 29 10.86 4.58 9.40
N CYS A 30 9.77 4.77 10.15
CA CYS A 30 8.71 3.78 10.29
C CYS A 30 7.79 3.73 9.06
N ALA A 31 7.59 4.85 8.38
CA ALA A 31 6.90 4.90 7.09
C ALA A 31 7.68 4.14 6.02
N LEU A 32 8.99 4.40 5.91
CA LEU A 32 9.85 3.70 4.96
C LEU A 32 9.82 2.19 5.22
N LYS A 33 10.02 1.76 6.47
CA LYS A 33 9.98 0.34 6.86
C LYS A 33 8.63 -0.33 6.52
N LEU A 34 7.53 0.37 6.77
CA LEU A 34 6.19 -0.14 6.46
C LEU A 34 6.04 -0.38 4.95
N ILE A 35 6.39 0.63 4.14
CA ILE A 35 6.24 0.59 2.68
C ILE A 35 7.18 -0.43 2.05
N THR A 36 8.46 -0.48 2.45
CA THR A 36 9.41 -1.44 1.87
C THR A 36 9.02 -2.86 2.18
N GLY A 37 8.60 -3.16 3.40
CA GLY A 37 8.13 -4.49 3.75
C GLY A 37 6.80 -4.85 3.06
N ALA A 38 5.93 -3.89 2.76
CA ALA A 38 4.73 -4.15 1.96
C ALA A 38 5.08 -4.56 0.52
N VAL A 39 6.10 -3.94 -0.07
CA VAL A 39 6.61 -4.31 -1.40
C VAL A 39 7.30 -5.67 -1.40
N GLU A 40 8.10 -5.97 -0.37
CA GLU A 40 8.70 -7.30 -0.22
C GLU A 40 7.64 -8.39 -0.03
N TYR A 41 6.63 -8.12 0.79
CA TYR A 41 5.49 -9.01 0.99
C TYR A 41 4.72 -9.25 -0.31
N SER A 42 4.37 -8.20 -1.05
CA SER A 42 3.62 -8.34 -2.31
C SER A 42 4.42 -9.10 -3.37
N LYS A 43 5.74 -8.87 -3.44
CA LYS A 43 6.63 -9.59 -4.34
C LYS A 43 6.62 -11.10 -4.06
N GLY A 44 6.58 -11.50 -2.79
CA GLY A 44 6.42 -12.90 -2.39
C GLY A 44 5.10 -13.53 -2.86
N LEU A 45 4.09 -12.72 -3.17
CA LEU A 45 2.79 -13.14 -3.71
C LEU A 45 2.73 -13.08 -5.25
N GLY A 46 3.83 -12.74 -5.92
CA GLY A 46 3.87 -12.54 -7.37
C GLY A 46 3.37 -11.17 -7.84
N ILE A 47 3.11 -10.23 -6.93
CA ILE A 47 2.63 -8.87 -7.24
C ILE A 47 3.78 -7.87 -7.14
N ASN A 48 4.14 -7.30 -8.28
CA ASN A 48 5.19 -6.28 -8.36
C ASN A 48 4.69 -4.89 -7.95
N SER A 49 5.60 -4.08 -7.41
CA SER A 49 5.32 -2.67 -7.14
C SER A 49 5.06 -1.90 -8.44
N HIS A 50 4.28 -0.82 -8.34
CA HIS A 50 4.06 0.10 -9.47
C HIS A 50 5.40 0.63 -10.03
N LYS A 51 5.46 0.90 -11.34
CA LYS A 51 6.68 1.41 -12.02
C LYS A 51 7.29 2.65 -11.36
N ASP A 52 6.44 3.52 -10.82
CA ASP A 52 6.85 4.78 -10.19
C ASP A 52 7.30 4.59 -8.73
N TYR A 53 7.22 3.39 -8.18
CA TYR A 53 7.63 3.13 -6.78
C TYR A 53 9.08 3.56 -6.52
N HIS A 54 9.99 3.27 -7.45
CA HIS A 54 11.40 3.56 -7.28
C HIS A 54 11.71 5.07 -7.30
N SER A 55 11.04 5.83 -8.16
CA SER A 55 11.20 7.29 -8.20
C SER A 55 10.61 7.95 -6.95
N LEU A 56 9.48 7.43 -6.45
CA LEU A 56 8.84 7.96 -5.24
C LEU A 56 9.65 7.73 -3.96
N LYS A 57 10.60 6.79 -3.92
CA LYS A 57 11.50 6.65 -2.74
C LYS A 57 12.28 7.91 -2.42
N ALA A 58 12.46 8.82 -3.40
CA ALA A 58 13.15 10.09 -3.20
C ALA A 58 12.48 10.99 -2.14
N ILE A 59 11.18 10.81 -1.82
CA ILE A 59 10.48 11.60 -0.79
C ILE A 59 11.10 11.46 0.60
N PHE A 60 11.84 10.37 0.86
CA PHE A 60 12.52 10.14 2.13
C PHE A 60 13.86 10.89 2.24
N GLY A 61 14.31 11.51 1.15
CA GLY A 61 15.58 12.24 1.07
C GLY A 61 16.80 11.32 1.11
N THR A 62 17.98 11.93 1.12
CA THR A 62 19.29 11.24 1.15
C THR A 62 19.83 11.06 2.57
N LYS A 63 19.24 11.73 3.56
CA LYS A 63 19.67 11.65 4.96
C LYS A 63 19.28 10.28 5.54
N LYS A 64 20.19 9.69 6.32
CA LYS A 64 19.92 8.45 7.06
C LYS A 64 18.73 8.68 7.99
N LEU A 65 17.64 7.97 7.75
CA LEU A 65 16.51 7.97 8.66
C LEU A 65 16.91 7.27 9.97
N GLY A 66 16.34 7.70 11.10
CA GLY A 66 16.54 7.04 12.40
C GLY A 66 16.03 5.59 12.42
N ILE A 67 16.01 4.98 13.60
CA ILE A 67 15.57 3.58 13.76
C ILE A 67 14.05 3.49 13.92
N CYS A 68 13.42 2.50 13.29
CA CYS A 68 12.03 2.13 13.55
C CYS A 68 11.90 0.81 14.32
N TRP A 69 11.37 0.90 15.53
CA TRP A 69 11.15 -0.23 16.44
C TRP A 69 9.83 -0.97 16.19
N SER A 70 8.89 -0.39 15.44
CA SER A 70 7.60 -1.01 15.15
C SER A 70 7.76 -2.32 14.37
N ARG A 71 6.99 -3.34 14.74
CA ARG A 71 6.84 -4.58 13.99
C ARG A 71 5.56 -4.50 13.18
N TYR A 72 5.65 -4.78 11.88
CA TYR A 72 4.50 -4.79 10.97
C TYR A 72 4.16 -6.22 10.57
N ARG A 73 2.87 -6.48 10.42
CA ARG A 73 2.33 -7.70 9.83
C ARG A 73 1.55 -7.28 8.60
N TYR A 74 1.76 -7.98 7.49
CA TYR A 74 1.14 -7.69 6.22
C TYR A 74 0.00 -8.67 5.94
N GLY A 75 -0.97 -8.24 5.13
CA GLY A 75 -2.24 -8.94 4.94
C GLY A 75 -3.29 -8.55 5.98
N LYS A 76 -4.47 -9.15 5.85
CA LYS A 76 -5.62 -8.98 6.74
C LYS A 76 -5.98 -10.35 7.30
N ASP A 77 -6.23 -10.45 8.60
CA ASP A 77 -6.59 -11.71 9.26
C ASP A 77 -5.60 -12.86 8.98
N LYS A 78 -4.30 -12.51 8.86
CA LYS A 78 -3.18 -13.41 8.54
C LYS A 78 -3.17 -13.96 7.10
N MET A 79 -3.98 -13.40 6.19
CA MET A 79 -4.02 -13.78 4.79
C MET A 79 -3.83 -12.58 3.85
N PRO A 80 -3.37 -12.80 2.60
CA PRO A 80 -3.45 -11.77 1.56
C PRO A 80 -4.89 -11.29 1.38
N TYR A 81 -5.07 -9.98 1.27
CA TYR A 81 -6.37 -9.35 1.07
C TYR A 81 -6.25 -8.29 -0.03
N TYR A 82 -6.92 -8.52 -1.16
CA TYR A 82 -6.93 -7.60 -2.29
C TYR A 82 -8.24 -6.81 -2.34
N VAL A 83 -8.15 -5.51 -2.66
CA VAL A 83 -9.30 -4.65 -2.88
C VAL A 83 -9.11 -3.95 -4.21
N LYS A 84 -10.08 -4.13 -5.11
CA LYS A 84 -10.11 -3.46 -6.40
C LYS A 84 -10.22 -1.95 -6.20
N GLY A 85 -9.33 -1.20 -6.86
CA GLY A 85 -9.37 0.25 -6.84
C GLY A 85 -10.55 0.82 -7.64
N PRO A 86 -11.02 2.05 -7.33
CA PRO A 86 -12.16 2.66 -8.02
C PRO A 86 -11.92 2.90 -9.53
N ASN A 87 -10.65 3.05 -9.92
CA ASN A 87 -10.25 3.29 -11.31
C ASN A 87 -9.57 2.07 -11.96
N GLU A 88 -9.60 0.90 -11.30
CA GLU A 88 -8.96 -0.31 -11.80
C GLU A 88 -9.90 -1.06 -12.75
N SER A 89 -9.38 -1.51 -13.89
CA SER A 89 -10.18 -2.28 -14.84
C SER A 89 -10.52 -3.66 -14.29
N THR A 90 -11.64 -4.24 -14.72
CA THR A 90 -12.01 -5.61 -14.33
C THR A 90 -10.97 -6.63 -14.80
N ALA A 91 -10.32 -6.39 -15.95
CA ALA A 91 -9.27 -7.27 -16.46
C ALA A 91 -8.05 -7.27 -15.54
N ASP A 92 -7.60 -6.09 -15.09
CA ASP A 92 -6.47 -5.96 -14.17
C ASP A 92 -6.79 -6.63 -12.83
N ALA A 93 -7.98 -6.38 -12.28
CA ALA A 93 -8.42 -6.98 -11.03
C ALA A 93 -8.44 -8.52 -11.10
N ASN A 94 -8.95 -9.08 -12.21
CA ASN A 94 -8.95 -10.52 -12.44
C ASN A 94 -7.52 -11.09 -12.56
N ASN A 95 -6.59 -10.34 -13.17
CA ASN A 95 -5.18 -10.75 -13.26
C ASN A 95 -4.51 -10.79 -11.88
N ILE A 96 -4.85 -9.86 -10.97
CA ILE A 96 -4.36 -9.89 -9.59
C ILE A 96 -4.91 -11.10 -8.85
N VAL A 97 -6.22 -11.37 -8.95
CA VAL A 97 -6.84 -12.53 -8.31
C VAL A 97 -6.21 -13.85 -8.79
N LYS A 98 -6.01 -14.00 -10.10
CA LYS A 98 -5.32 -15.17 -10.68
C LYS A 98 -3.89 -15.32 -10.17
N THR A 99 -3.17 -14.21 -10.01
CA THR A 99 -1.82 -14.20 -9.45
C THR A 99 -1.82 -14.71 -8.01
N LEU A 100 -2.77 -14.23 -7.19
CA LEU A 100 -2.93 -14.68 -5.81
C LEU A 100 -3.31 -16.15 -5.72
N GLU A 101 -4.22 -16.62 -6.56
CA GLU A 101 -4.60 -18.03 -6.63
C GLU A 101 -3.42 -18.93 -7.01
N LYS A 102 -2.61 -18.52 -7.98
CA LYS A 102 -1.38 -19.24 -8.35
C LYS A 102 -0.35 -19.26 -7.23
N SER A 103 -0.21 -18.16 -6.49
CA SER A 103 0.82 -18.03 -5.44
C SER A 103 0.42 -18.67 -4.12
N CYS A 104 -0.86 -18.60 -3.75
CA CYS A 104 -1.35 -18.98 -2.42
C CYS A 104 -2.17 -20.27 -2.46
N GLY A 105 -2.74 -20.62 -3.62
CA GLY A 105 -3.79 -21.63 -3.74
C GLY A 105 -5.18 -21.07 -3.47
N ALA A 106 -6.21 -21.72 -4.04
CA ALA A 106 -7.60 -21.36 -3.83
C ALA A 106 -7.97 -21.45 -2.33
N GLY A 107 -8.66 -20.43 -1.82
CA GLY A 107 -9.08 -20.35 -0.41
C GLY A 107 -8.04 -19.78 0.57
N ASN A 108 -6.80 -19.55 0.13
CA ASN A 108 -5.72 -19.01 0.97
C ASN A 108 -5.52 -17.48 0.84
N PHE A 109 -6.51 -16.79 0.28
CA PHE A 109 -6.54 -15.33 0.16
C PHE A 109 -7.98 -14.83 0.10
N HIS A 110 -8.16 -13.55 0.35
CA HIS A 110 -9.44 -12.86 0.25
C HIS A 110 -9.36 -11.71 -0.75
N PHE A 111 -10.51 -11.36 -1.34
CA PHE A 111 -10.58 -10.23 -2.24
C PHE A 111 -11.94 -9.54 -2.22
N ARG A 112 -11.97 -8.26 -2.62
CA ARG A 112 -13.16 -7.45 -2.82
C ARG A 112 -13.07 -6.75 -4.18
N LEU A 113 -14.04 -6.99 -5.07
CA LEU A 113 -14.08 -6.42 -6.42
C LEU A 113 -15.10 -5.28 -6.60
N SER A 114 -15.85 -4.93 -5.54
CA SER A 114 -16.91 -3.92 -5.55
C SER A 114 -16.37 -2.51 -5.41
#